data_AF-A0A0V8J4L4-F1
#
_entry.id   AF-A0A0V8J4L4-F1
#
_cell.length_a   1.000
_cell.length_b   1.000
_cell.length_c   1.000
_cell.angle_alpha   90.00
_cell.angle_beta   90.00
_cell.angle_gamma   90.00
#
_symmetry.space_group_name_H-M   'P 1'
#
loop_
_entity.id
_entity.type
_entity.pdbx_description
1 polymer ?
#
loop_
_entity_poly.entity_id
_entity_poly.type
_entity_poly.pdbx_seq_one_letter_code
_entity_poly.pdbx_strand_id
1 'polypeptide(L)'
;MLGFMDGVRVQRQIESINRDIQQIKEVQHGLLTLQKETNTLSQNIARDVTQETREDIWKGKKQQEYKDMYESLDKTLSSFEGDIGQQVYYMDYWISYLEGERSKLTVSLHEIKEALKK
;
A
#
# COMPACT_ATOMS: atom_id res chain seq x y z
N MET A 1 3.16 -33.44 27.70
CA MET A 1 3.32 -33.57 26.24
C MET A 1 2.36 -32.66 25.46
N LEU A 2 1.08 -32.58 25.83
CA LEU A 2 0.09 -31.69 25.17
C LEU A 2 0.47 -30.19 25.23
N GLY A 3 0.75 -29.63 26.42
CA GLY A 3 1.13 -28.20 26.54
C GLY A 3 2.41 -27.79 25.79
N PHE A 4 3.35 -28.72 25.58
CA PHE A 4 4.54 -28.46 24.74
C PHE A 4 4.17 -28.34 23.25
N MET A 5 3.29 -29.22 22.76
CA MET A 5 2.79 -29.13 21.38
C MET A 5 1.94 -27.87 21.15
N ASP A 6 1.18 -27.44 22.16
CA ASP A 6 0.41 -26.20 22.11
C ASP A 6 1.34 -24.97 22.04
N GLY A 7 2.42 -24.94 22.83
CA GLY A 7 3.43 -23.87 22.76
C GLY A 7 4.12 -23.79 21.40
N VAL A 8 4.49 -24.92 20.80
CA VAL A 8 5.10 -24.96 19.44
C VAL A 8 4.11 -24.47 18.39
N ARG A 9 2.83 -24.81 18.50
CA ARG A 9 1.79 -24.36 17.58
C ARG A 9 1.60 -22.84 17.63
N VAL A 10 1.50 -22.27 18.84
CA VAL A 10 1.37 -20.82 19.03
C VAL A 10 2.59 -20.08 18.50
N GLN A 11 3.80 -20.58 18.76
CA GLN A 11 5.04 -20.01 18.24
C GLN A 11 5.03 -19.96 16.69
N ARG A 12 4.60 -21.02 16.01
CA ARG A 12 4.49 -21.04 14.55
C ARG A 12 3.45 -20.05 14.01
N GLN A 13 2.35 -19.85 14.72
CA GLN A 13 1.35 -18.85 14.34
C GLN A 13 1.91 -17.43 14.45
N ILE A 14 2.64 -17.11 15.53
CA ILE A 14 3.35 -15.83 15.69
C ILE A 14 4.33 -15.60 14.52
N GLU A 15 5.12 -16.62 14.17
CA GLU A 15 6.06 -16.55 13.04
C GLU A 15 5.36 -16.36 11.70
N SER A 16 4.19 -16.99 11.50
CA SER A 16 3.38 -16.79 10.30
C SER A 16 2.88 -15.35 10.22
N ILE A 17 2.30 -14.82 11.29
CA ILE A 17 1.80 -13.45 11.34
C ILE A 17 2.94 -12.45 11.08
N ASN A 18 4.13 -12.67 11.63
CA ASN A 18 5.29 -11.82 11.35
C ASN A 18 5.65 -11.80 9.86
N ARG A 19 5.61 -12.94 9.17
CA ARG A 19 5.85 -13.02 7.72
C ARG A 19 4.75 -12.30 6.94
N ASP A 20 3.50 -12.51 7.30
CA ASP A 20 2.36 -11.90 6.61
C ASP A 20 2.40 -10.37 6.74
N ILE A 21 2.68 -9.83 7.94
CA ILE A 21 2.88 -8.39 8.15
C ILE A 21 4.01 -7.86 7.25
N GLN A 22 5.13 -8.57 7.17
CA GLN A 22 6.27 -8.15 6.36
C GLN A 22 5.91 -8.12 4.86
N GLN A 23 5.22 -9.14 4.36
CA GLN A 23 4.75 -9.18 2.97
C GLN A 23 3.77 -8.04 2.66
N ILE A 24 2.84 -7.74 3.57
CA ILE A 24 1.92 -6.62 3.39
C ILE A 24 2.69 -5.30 3.32
N LYS A 25 3.69 -5.09 4.20
CA LYS A 25 4.54 -3.89 4.18
C LYS A 25 5.33 -3.74 2.87
N GLU A 26 5.82 -4.84 2.30
CA GLU A 26 6.51 -4.82 1.01
C GLU A 26 5.58 -4.39 -0.13
N VAL A 27 4.36 -4.94 -0.18
CA VAL A 27 3.35 -4.54 -1.18
C VAL A 27 2.94 -3.08 -0.97
N GLN A 28 2.70 -2.66 0.27
CA GLN A 28 2.34 -1.29 0.62
C GLN A 28 3.42 -0.30 0.15
N HIS A 29 4.70 -0.63 0.37
CA HIS A 29 5.82 0.19 -0.09
C HIS A 29 5.87 0.28 -1.63
N GLY A 30 5.61 -0.82 -2.33
CA GLY A 30 5.51 -0.83 -3.79
C GLY A 30 4.39 0.07 -4.31
N LEU A 31 3.21 0.03 -3.68
CA LEU A 31 2.09 0.90 -4.04
C LEU A 31 2.38 2.38 -3.81
N LEU A 32 3.00 2.73 -2.67
CA LEU A 32 3.40 4.12 -2.38
C LEU A 32 4.46 4.64 -3.36
N THR A 33 5.35 3.76 -3.82
CA THR A 33 6.35 4.09 -4.84
C THR A 33 5.66 4.36 -6.19
N LEU A 34 4.75 3.48 -6.60
CA LEU A 34 3.96 3.67 -7.82
C LEU A 34 3.16 4.97 -7.78
N GLN A 35 2.53 5.29 -6.64
CA GLN A 35 1.84 6.57 -6.47
C GLN A 35 2.77 7.75 -6.73
N LYS A 36 3.95 7.77 -6.09
CA LYS A 36 4.94 8.84 -6.29
C LYS A 36 5.38 8.98 -7.75
N GLU A 37 5.62 7.86 -8.44
CA GLU A 37 6.00 7.83 -9.85
C GLU A 37 4.87 8.35 -10.74
N THR A 38 3.63 7.93 -10.49
CA THR A 38 2.45 8.42 -11.20
C THR A 38 2.25 9.92 -11.02
N ASN A 39 2.38 10.45 -9.80
CA ASN A 39 2.26 11.88 -9.54
C ASN A 39 3.35 12.66 -10.29
N THR A 40 4.57 12.14 -10.32
CA THR A 40 5.69 12.74 -11.07
C THR A 40 5.40 12.75 -12.57
N LEU A 41 4.87 11.65 -13.11
CA LEU A 41 4.48 11.56 -14.52
C LEU A 41 3.36 12.55 -14.85
N SER A 42 2.33 12.65 -14.00
CA SER A 42 1.24 13.62 -14.13
C SER A 42 1.76 15.05 -14.22
N GLN A 43 2.64 15.44 -13.28
CA GLN A 43 3.25 16.77 -13.25
C GLN A 43 4.12 17.07 -14.48
N ASN A 44 4.87 16.09 -14.97
CA ASN A 44 5.66 16.25 -16.19
C ASN A 44 4.76 16.47 -17.40
N ILE A 45 3.71 15.66 -17.54
CA ILE A 45 2.76 15.82 -18.66
C ILE A 45 2.04 17.17 -18.55
N ALA A 46 1.63 17.59 -17.36
CA ALA A 46 1.01 18.91 -17.14
C ALA A 46 1.93 20.05 -17.59
N ARG A 47 3.22 19.96 -17.25
CA ARG A 47 4.22 20.94 -17.66
C ARG A 47 4.41 20.93 -19.17
N ASP A 48 4.56 19.75 -19.78
CA ASP A 48 4.81 19.61 -21.22
C ASP A 48 3.60 20.13 -22.03
N VAL A 49 2.38 19.79 -21.62
CA VAL A 49 1.14 20.35 -22.20
C VAL A 49 1.13 21.87 -22.06
N THR A 50 1.46 22.42 -20.90
CA THR A 50 1.48 23.89 -20.69
C THR A 50 2.56 24.59 -21.53
N GLN A 51 3.70 23.93 -21.76
CA GLN A 51 4.79 24.48 -22.58
C GLN A 51 4.49 24.39 -24.08
N GLU A 52 3.89 23.27 -24.54
CA GLU A 52 3.58 23.02 -25.95
C GLU A 52 2.26 23.64 -26.42
N THR A 53 1.29 23.88 -25.53
CA THR A 53 0.00 24.52 -25.88
C THR A 53 0.00 26.05 -25.74
N ARG A 54 1.17 26.66 -25.58
CA ARG A 54 1.37 28.10 -25.76
C ARG A 54 0.74 28.55 -27.10
N GLU A 55 -0.14 29.55 -27.05
CA GLU A 55 -0.92 30.03 -28.22
C GLU A 55 -0.04 30.47 -29.41
N ASP A 56 1.22 30.78 -29.12
CA ASP A 56 2.30 31.07 -30.07
C ASP A 56 2.78 29.84 -30.87
N ILE A 57 2.56 28.61 -30.40
CA ILE A 57 3.09 27.37 -30.99
C ILE A 57 1.98 26.51 -31.63
N TRP A 58 0.82 26.35 -30.97
CA TRP A 58 -0.29 25.52 -31.46
C TRP A 58 -1.62 26.29 -31.34
N LYS A 59 -2.34 26.46 -32.47
CA LYS A 59 -3.63 27.18 -32.53
C LYS A 59 -4.77 26.27 -33.00
N GLY A 60 -5.97 26.51 -32.48
CA GLY A 60 -7.22 25.91 -32.98
C GLY A 60 -7.43 24.46 -32.55
N LYS A 61 -7.99 23.63 -33.44
CA LYS A 61 -8.49 22.27 -33.11
C LYS A 61 -7.46 21.36 -32.45
N LYS A 62 -6.18 21.42 -32.86
CA LYS A 62 -5.13 20.59 -32.28
C LYS A 62 -4.82 20.95 -30.82
N GLN A 63 -4.86 22.23 -30.45
CA GLN A 63 -4.65 22.65 -29.06
C GLN A 63 -5.76 22.10 -28.15
N GLN A 64 -7.00 22.11 -28.65
CA GLN A 64 -8.14 21.53 -27.94
C GLN A 64 -7.99 20.01 -27.78
N GLU A 65 -7.58 19.29 -28.83
CA GLU A 65 -7.35 17.83 -28.77
C GLU A 65 -6.30 17.45 -27.71
N TYR A 66 -5.20 18.20 -27.60
CA TYR A 66 -4.19 17.99 -26.56
C TYR A 66 -4.70 18.31 -25.16
N LYS A 67 -5.50 19.36 -25.02
CA LYS A 67 -6.13 19.73 -23.74
C LYS A 67 -7.12 18.66 -23.28
N ASP A 68 -7.97 18.17 -24.18
CA ASP A 68 -8.93 17.11 -23.88
C ASP A 68 -8.23 15.80 -23.49
N MET A 69 -7.14 15.45 -24.19
CA MET A 69 -6.31 14.30 -23.84
C MET A 69 -5.69 14.46 -22.45
N TYR A 70 -5.18 15.64 -22.13
CA TYR A 70 -4.62 15.94 -20.81
C TYR A 70 -5.68 15.82 -19.70
N GLU A 71 -6.86 16.43 -19.88
CA GLU A 71 -7.95 16.35 -18.89
C GLU A 71 -8.42 14.91 -18.67
N SER A 72 -8.44 14.08 -19.72
CA SER A 72 -8.74 12.66 -19.60
C SER A 72 -7.66 11.88 -18.83
N LEU A 73 -6.39 12.20 -19.08
CA LEU A 73 -5.27 11.57 -18.40
C LEU A 73 -5.24 11.98 -16.92
N ASP A 74 -5.39 13.27 -16.63
CA ASP A 74 -5.45 13.82 -15.26
C ASP A 74 -6.54 13.15 -14.41
N LYS A 75 -7.74 12.95 -14.97
CA LYS A 75 -8.82 12.18 -14.32
C LYS A 75 -8.43 10.73 -14.05
N THR A 76 -7.78 10.07 -15.01
CA THR A 76 -7.37 8.67 -14.87
C THR A 76 -6.31 8.52 -13.78
N LEU A 77 -5.31 9.41 -13.77
CA LEU A 77 -4.26 9.42 -12.77
C LEU A 77 -4.81 9.75 -11.38
N SER A 78 -5.71 10.74 -11.28
CA SER A 78 -6.39 11.08 -10.02
C SER A 78 -7.20 9.91 -9.45
N SER A 79 -7.90 9.16 -10.30
CA SER A 79 -8.62 7.94 -9.87
C SER A 79 -7.65 6.88 -9.36
N PHE A 80 -6.55 6.65 -10.08
CA PHE A 80 -5.53 5.69 -9.69
C PHE A 80 -4.85 6.05 -8.36
N GLU A 81 -4.56 7.32 -8.13
CA GLU A 81 -4.05 7.81 -6.84
C GLU A 81 -5.06 7.54 -5.70
N GLY A 82 -6.35 7.75 -5.95
CA GLY A 82 -7.43 7.42 -5.02
C GLY A 82 -7.49 5.93 -4.69
N ASP A 83 -7.43 5.08 -5.71
CA ASP A 83 -7.45 3.62 -5.57
C ASP A 83 -6.24 3.12 -4.76
N ILE A 84 -5.03 3.62 -5.06
CA ILE A 84 -3.83 3.29 -4.27
C ILE A 84 -4.01 3.74 -2.82
N GLY A 85 -4.47 4.98 -2.59
CA GLY A 85 -4.70 5.50 -1.25
C GLY A 85 -5.63 4.60 -0.43
N GLN A 86 -6.70 4.10 -1.04
CA GLN A 86 -7.63 3.17 -0.41
C GLN A 86 -6.97 1.82 -0.10
N GLN A 87 -6.18 1.26 -1.02
CA GLN A 87 -5.46 0.01 -0.78
C GLN A 87 -4.45 0.14 0.36
N VAL A 88 -3.66 1.22 0.38
CA VAL A 88 -2.70 1.51 1.45
C VAL A 88 -3.41 1.61 2.81
N TYR A 89 -4.55 2.30 2.86
CA TYR A 89 -5.36 2.40 4.07
C TYR A 89 -5.82 1.02 4.60
N TYR A 90 -6.31 0.14 3.72
CA TYR A 90 -6.70 -1.21 4.14
C TYR A 90 -5.50 -2.05 4.59
N MET A 91 -4.33 -1.87 3.99
CA MET A 91 -3.11 -2.54 4.43
C MET A 91 -2.70 -2.11 5.83
N ASP A 92 -2.78 -0.82 6.15
CA ASP A 92 -2.52 -0.30 7.52
C ASP A 92 -3.48 -0.92 8.55
N TYR A 93 -4.76 -1.02 8.19
CA TYR A 93 -5.77 -1.69 9.02
C TYR A 93 -5.40 -3.17 9.27
N TRP A 94 -5.06 -3.91 8.22
CA TRP A 94 -4.69 -5.33 8.33
C TRP A 94 -3.41 -5.53 9.13
N ILE A 95 -2.39 -4.70 8.94
CA ILE A 95 -1.16 -4.73 9.73
C ILE A 95 -1.51 -4.52 11.22
N SER A 96 -2.30 -3.50 11.54
CA SER A 96 -2.69 -3.20 12.92
C SER A 96 -3.44 -4.36 13.58
N TYR A 97 -4.38 -4.97 12.84
CA TYR A 97 -5.12 -6.15 13.30
C TYR A 97 -4.18 -7.33 13.60
N LEU A 98 -3.28 -7.65 12.66
CA LEU A 98 -2.32 -8.75 12.78
C LEU A 98 -1.33 -8.52 13.93
N GLU A 99 -0.87 -7.28 14.14
CA GLU A 99 -0.02 -6.92 15.28
C GLU A 99 -0.74 -7.14 16.62
N GLY A 100 -2.04 -6.84 16.67
CA GLY A 100 -2.90 -7.13 17.82
C GLY A 100 -3.02 -8.62 18.11
N GLU A 101 -3.32 -9.44 17.09
CA GLU A 101 -3.40 -10.89 17.23
C GLU A 101 -2.07 -11.53 17.64
N ARG A 102 -0.96 -11.07 17.05
CA ARG A 102 0.39 -11.48 17.44
C ARG A 102 0.66 -11.21 18.92
N SER A 103 0.24 -10.05 19.43
CA SER A 103 0.43 -9.67 20.83
C SER A 103 -0.32 -10.63 21.76
N LYS A 104 -1.58 -10.94 21.46
CA LYS A 104 -2.39 -11.91 22.22
C LYS A 104 -1.73 -13.30 22.24
N LEU A 105 -1.29 -13.79 21.08
CA LEU A 105 -0.60 -15.09 20.99
C LEU A 105 0.72 -15.09 21.78
N THR A 106 1.44 -13.97 21.84
CA THR A 106 2.67 -13.84 22.61
C THR A 106 2.40 -13.97 24.11
N VAL A 107 1.32 -13.37 24.61
CA VAL A 107 0.85 -13.54 26.00
C VAL A 107 0.48 -15.00 26.27
N SER A 108 -0.34 -15.62 25.42
CA SER A 108 -0.71 -17.04 25.60
C SER A 108 0.50 -17.98 25.57
N LEU A 109 1.49 -17.71 24.72
CA LEU A 109 2.73 -18.49 24.69
C LEU A 109 3.51 -18.35 26.00
N HIS A 110 3.54 -17.15 26.59
CA HIS A 110 4.17 -16.92 27.88
C HIS A 110 3.47 -17.73 28.99
N GLU A 111 2.14 -17.70 29.04
CA GLU A 111 1.34 -18.48 29.99
C GLU A 111 1.58 -19.98 29.88
N ILE A 112 1.62 -20.51 28.65
CA ILE A 112 1.94 -21.93 28.41
C ILE A 112 3.34 -22.26 28.93
N LYS A 113 4.34 -21.40 28.67
CA LYS A 113 5.71 -21.61 29.14
C LYS A 113 5.81 -21.60 30.66
N GLU A 114 5.09 -20.71 31.35
CA GLU A 114 5.06 -20.66 32.81
C GLU A 114 4.32 -21.87 33.40
N ALA A 115 3.24 -22.34 32.78
CA ALA A 115 2.52 -23.53 33.20
C ALA A 115 3.38 -24.80 33.10
N LEU A 116 4.25 -24.89 32.08
CA LEU A 116 5.16 -26.02 31.88
C LEU A 116 6.37 -26.03 32.82
N LYS A 117 6.66 -24.94 33.53
CA LYS A 117 7.74 -24.86 34.54
C LYS A 117 7.31 -25.41 35.90
N LYS A 118 6.00 -25.54 36.15
CA LYS A 118 5.42 -26.09 37.38
C LYS A 118 5.22 -27.59 37.26
#